data_AF-A0A940TPC6-F1
#
_entry.id   AF-A0A940TPC6-F1
#
_cell.length_a   1.000
_cell.length_b   1.000
_cell.length_c   1.000
_cell.angle_alpha   90.00
_cell.angle_beta   90.00
_cell.angle_gamma   90.00
#
_symmetry.space_group_name_H-M   'P 1'
#
loop_
_entity.id
_entity.type
_entity.pdbx_description
1 polymer ?
#
loop_
_entity_poly.entity_id
_entity_poly.type
_entity_poly.pdbx_seq_one_letter_code
_entity_poly.pdbx_strand_id
1 'polypeptide(L)' 'MEPDFGKLSFDKAVQLFKGWGFTVEQGPRHGEVTLILGGPDHRSYYVCETEKLPEMAKSVLRMRWSTGAMMAPVLDV' A
#
# COMPACT_ATOMS: atom_id res chain seq x y z
N MET A 1 0.81 10.80 20.78
CA MET A 1 1.73 9.65 20.74
C MET A 1 1.70 9.13 19.31
N GLU A 2 2.84 9.11 18.60
CA GLU A 2 2.90 8.54 17.24
C GLU A 2 2.57 7.04 17.31
N PRO A 3 1.75 6.49 16.40
CA PRO A 3 1.51 5.05 16.36
C PRO A 3 2.81 4.30 16.03
N ASP A 4 3.08 3.21 16.75
CA ASP A 4 4.25 2.37 16.45
C ASP A 4 4.01 1.57 15.16
N PHE A 5 4.56 2.08 14.05
CA PHE A 5 4.58 1.40 12.77
C PHE A 5 5.82 0.50 12.58
N GLY A 6 6.64 0.31 13.62
CA GLY A 6 7.98 -0.29 13.55
C GLY A 6 8.00 -1.74 13.05
N LYS A 7 6.90 -2.49 13.22
CA LYS A 7 6.76 -3.88 12.75
C LYS A 7 5.48 -4.12 11.98
N LEU A 8 5.41 -3.57 10.76
CA LEU A 8 4.38 -3.97 9.81
C LEU A 8 4.81 -5.25 9.09
N SER A 9 3.98 -6.30 9.14
CA SER A 9 4.22 -7.53 8.37
C SER A 9 3.83 -7.35 6.91
N PHE A 10 4.33 -8.23 6.04
CA PHE A 10 3.92 -8.29 4.64
C PHE A 10 2.39 -8.40 4.49
N ASP A 11 1.75 -9.34 5.19
CA ASP A 11 0.30 -9.54 5.10
C ASP A 11 -0.49 -8.30 5.50
N LYS A 12 -0.06 -7.58 6.56
CA LYS A 12 -0.69 -6.34 6.97
C LYS A 12 -0.48 -5.22 5.93
N ALA A 13 0.69 -5.16 5.31
CA ALA A 13 0.95 -4.24 4.22
C ALA A 13 0.03 -4.52 3.02
N VAL A 14 -0.15 -5.80 2.63
CA VAL A 14 -1.09 -6.19 1.57
C VAL A 14 -2.51 -5.71 1.89
N GLN A 15 -3.00 -5.91 3.12
CA GLN A 15 -4.33 -5.46 3.52
C GLN A 15 -4.48 -3.93 3.46
N LEU A 16 -3.45 -3.18 3.85
CA LEU A 16 -3.45 -1.73 3.76
C LEU A 16 -3.52 -1.25 2.30
N PHE A 17 -2.69 -1.80 1.42
CA PHE A 17 -2.71 -1.45 0.00
C PHE A 17 -4.06 -1.77 -0.65
N LYS A 18 -4.67 -2.91 -0.31
CA LYS A 18 -6.06 -3.22 -0.73
C LYS A 18 -7.07 -2.21 -0.23
N GLY A 19 -6.99 -1.82 1.05
CA GLY A 19 -7.81 -0.76 1.63
C GLY A 19 -7.56 0.62 1.01
N TRP A 20 -6.44 0.83 0.32
CA TRP A 20 -6.11 2.04 -0.42
C TRP A 20 -6.47 1.96 -1.91
N GLY A 21 -7.18 0.91 -2.34
CA GLY A 21 -7.67 0.76 -3.71
C GLY A 21 -6.73 0.00 -4.64
N PHE A 22 -5.63 -0.57 -4.13
CA PHE A 22 -4.72 -1.38 -4.96
C PHE A 22 -5.18 -2.84 -5.01
N THR A 23 -5.07 -3.46 -6.18
CA THR A 23 -4.95 -4.92 -6.25
C THR A 23 -3.49 -5.30 -6.03
N VAL A 24 -3.26 -6.39 -5.29
CA VAL A 24 -1.93 -6.88 -4.93
C VAL A 24 -1.82 -8.32 -5.39
N GLU A 25 -0.89 -8.58 -6.31
CA GLU A 25 -0.65 -9.87 -6.94
C GLU A 25 0.81 -10.30 -6.78
N GLN A 26 1.11 -11.58 -7.00
CA GLN A 26 2.47 -12.05 -7.08
C GLN A 26 3.19 -11.36 -8.26
N GLY A 27 4.45 -10.99 -8.05
CA GLY A 27 5.29 -10.40 -9.08
C GLY A 27 5.71 -11.41 -10.16
N PRO A 28 6.24 -10.91 -11.30
CA PRO A 28 6.70 -11.77 -12.39
C PRO A 28 7.90 -12.64 -11.98
N ARG A 29 8.65 -12.26 -10.94
CA ARG A 29 9.74 -13.06 -10.37
C ARG A 29 9.44 -13.50 -8.94
N HIS A 30 10.13 -14.55 -8.51
CA HIS A 30 10.06 -15.02 -7.13
C HIS A 30 10.55 -13.93 -6.17
N GLY A 31 9.78 -13.64 -5.13
CA GLY A 31 10.08 -12.57 -4.17
C GLY A 31 9.67 -11.16 -4.62
N GLU A 32 8.92 -11.03 -5.71
CA GLU A 32 8.32 -9.77 -6.14
C GLU A 32 6.81 -9.75 -5.87
N VAL A 33 6.27 -8.54 -5.78
CA VAL A 33 4.84 -8.24 -5.70
C VAL A 33 4.49 -7.20 -6.76
N THR A 34 3.32 -7.36 -7.39
CA THR A 34 2.76 -6.36 -8.31
C THR A 34 1.64 -5.62 -7.61
N LEU A 35 1.79 -4.31 -7.48
CA LEU A 35 0.74 -3.38 -7.09
C LEU A 35 0.05 -2.85 -8.34
N ILE A 36 -1.26 -2.89 -8.32
CA ILE A 36 -2.09 -2.58 -9.46
C ILE A 36 -3.12 -1.55 -9.03
N LEU A 37 -3.15 -0.41 -9.72
CA LEU A 37 -4.18 0.61 -9.55
C LEU A 37 -4.99 0.68 -10.84
N GLY A 38 -6.29 0.38 -10.74
CA GLY A 38 -7.22 0.45 -11.86
C GLY A 38 -8.08 1.70 -11.80
N GLY A 39 -8.34 2.29 -12.97
CA GLY A 39 -9.43 3.24 -13.20
C GLY A 39 -10.28 2.77 -14.38
N PRO A 40 -11.33 3.52 -14.76
CA PRO A 40 -12.27 3.11 -15.80
C PRO A 40 -11.61 2.76 -17.15
N ASP A 41 -10.60 3.54 -17.55
CA ASP A 41 -9.93 3.41 -18.86
C ASP A 41 -8.42 3.13 -18.76
N HIS A 42 -7.88 2.93 -17.55
CA HIS A 42 -6.46 2.72 -17.35
C HIS A 42 -6.14 1.73 -16.24
N ARG A 43 -4.97 1.10 -16.34
CA ARG A 43 -4.43 0.24 -15.29
C ARG A 43 -2.94 0.47 -15.17
N SER A 44 -2.52 0.92 -14.00
CA SER A 44 -1.12 1.17 -13.66
C SER A 44 -0.57 -0.01 -12.88
N TYR A 45 0.66 -0.42 -13.20
CA TYR A 45 1.34 -1.54 -12.57
C TYR A 45 2.66 -1.06 -11.97
N TYR A 46 2.94 -1.47 -10.75
CA TYR A 46 4.19 -1.22 -10.08
C TYR A 46 4.70 -2.53 -9.47
N VAL A 47 5.90 -2.96 -9.87
CA VAL A 47 6.53 -4.18 -9.37
C VAL A 47 7.63 -3.80 -8.39
N CYS A 48 7.64 -4.44 -7.23
CA CYS A 48 8.71 -4.28 -6.24
C CYS A 48 8.98 -5.59 -5.50
N GLU A 49 10.11 -5.65 -4.79
CA GLU A 49 10.43 -6.79 -3.91
C GLU A 49 9.42 -6.87 -2.75
N THR A 50 9.02 -8.08 -2.36
CA THR A 50 8.07 -8.32 -1.27
C THR A 50 8.50 -7.66 0.05
N GLU A 51 9.79 -7.57 0.32
CA GLU A 51 10.34 -6.93 1.52
C GLU A 51 10.16 -5.40 1.55
N LYS A 52 9.96 -4.75 0.40
CA LYS A 52 9.74 -3.30 0.30
C LYS A 52 8.30 -2.92 0.62
N LEU A 53 7.35 -3.83 0.45
CA LEU A 53 5.94 -3.54 0.61
C LEU A 53 5.59 -3.03 2.02
N PRO A 54 6.11 -3.62 3.12
CA PRO A 54 5.92 -3.07 4.46
C PRO A 54 6.52 -1.68 4.64
N GLU A 55 7.71 -1.42 4.12
CA GLU A 55 8.38 -0.12 4.25
C GLU A 55 7.63 1.00 3.50
N MET A 56 7.09 0.68 2.32
CA MET A 56 6.21 1.58 1.58
C MET A 56 4.93 1.89 2.36
N ALA A 57 4.27 0.86 2.92
CA ALA A 57 3.07 1.05 3.72
C ALA A 57 3.33 1.89 4.98
N LYS A 58 4.46 1.67 5.68
CA LYS A 58 4.89 2.52 6.81
C LYS A 58 5.05 3.98 6.39
N SER A 59 5.65 4.22 5.23
CA SER A 59 5.86 5.58 4.70
C SER A 59 4.53 6.29 4.42
N VAL A 60 3.56 5.58 3.81
CA VAL A 60 2.21 6.10 3.57
C VAL A 60 1.47 6.37 4.89
N LEU A 61 1.55 5.47 5.86
CA LEU A 61 0.92 5.64 7.18
C LEU A 61 1.49 6.86 7.92
N ARG A 62 2.82 7.03 7.93
CA ARG A 62 3.46 8.23 8.50
C ARG A 62 3.00 9.51 7.81
N MET A 63 2.93 9.50 6.47
CA MET A 63 2.45 10.65 5.70
C MET A 63 0.98 10.98 6.02
N ARG A 64 0.10 9.98 6.10
CA ARG A 64 -1.31 10.18 6.45
C ARG A 64 -1.48 10.66 7.89
N TRP A 65 -0.63 10.20 8.82
CA TRP A 65 -0.61 10.69 10.19
C TRP A 65 -0.16 12.16 10.26
N SER A 66 0.95 12.51 9.59
CA SER A 66 1.49 13.87 9.62
C SER A 66 0.59 14.91 8.95
N THR A 67 -0.24 14.48 8.00
CA THR A 67 -1.19 15.35 7.27
C THR A 67 -2.60 15.35 7.85
N GLY A 68 -2.87 14.55 8.89
CA GLY A 68 -4.22 14.40 9.45
C GLY A 68 -5.19 13.60 8.56
N ALA A 69 -4.73 13.07 7.43
CA ALA A 69 -5.53 12.30 6.47
C ALA A 69 -5.87 10.87 6.93
N MET A 70 -5.49 10.47 8.14
CA MET A 70 -5.75 9.12 8.67
C MET A 70 -7.26 8.81 8.83
N MET A 71 -8.13 9.83 8.78
CA MET A 71 -9.60 9.70 8.88
C MET A 71 -10.36 10.07 7.59
N ALA A 72 -9.69 10.48 6.52
CA ALA A 72 -10.39 10.84 5.30
C ALA A 72 -10.85 9.55 4.58
N PRO A 73 -12.16 9.33 4.38
CA PRO A 73 -12.61 8.25 3.53
C PRO A 73 -11.99 8.43 2.15
N VAL A 74 -11.58 7.32 1.53
CA VAL A 74 -11.17 7.32 0.13
C VAL A 74 -12.36 7.89 -0.64
N LEU A 75 -12.15 9.04 -1.28
CA LEU A 75 -13.14 9.63 -2.18
C LEU A 75 -13.40 8.62 -3.29
N ASP A 76 -14.59 8.02 -3.28
CA ASP A 76 -15.18 7.43 -4.47
C ASP A 76 -15.27 8.55 -5.52
N VAL A 77 -14.50 8.42 -6.59
CA VAL A 77 -14.61 9.23 -7.82
C VAL A 77 -15.18 8.34 -8.90
#